data_AF-A0A9P1CYY8-F1
#
_entry.id   AF-A0A9P1CYY8-F1
#
_cell.length_a   1.000
_cell.length_b   1.000
_cell.length_c   1.000
_cell.angle_alpha   90.00
_cell.angle_beta   90.00
_cell.angle_gamma   90.00
#
_symmetry.space_group_name_H-M   'P 1'
#
loop_
_entity.id
_entity.type
_entity.pdbx_description
1 polymer ?
#
loop_
_entity_poly.entity_id
_entity_poly.type
_entity_poly.pdbx_seq_one_letter_code
_entity_poly.pdbx_strand_id
1 'polypeptide(L)' 'ERGDVGGGISSQVEELRMDASSKGLTWLQDKVASMKQDDLQKVAAASGVSTRRQDGGSKVALAELRKALVEHFAPQ' A
#
# COMPACT_ATOMS: atom_id res chain seq x y z
N GLU A 1 -8.86 8.63 25.82
CA GLU A 1 -9.17 8.96 24.42
C GLU A 1 -8.52 7.93 23.51
N ARG A 2 -9.31 6.99 22.98
CA ARG A 2 -8.89 5.98 21.99
C ARG A 2 -9.73 6.22 20.73
N GLY A 3 -9.15 6.84 19.73
CA GLY A 3 -9.83 7.05 18.45
C GLY A 3 -9.24 8.23 17.73
N ASP A 4 -8.26 7.97 16.86
CA ASP A 4 -8.07 8.75 15.62
C ASP A 4 -6.96 8.19 14.70
N VAL A 5 -6.11 7.28 15.16
CA VAL A 5 -4.99 6.78 14.32
C VAL A 5 -5.45 5.89 13.15
N GLY A 6 -6.71 5.43 13.14
CA GLY A 6 -7.28 4.60 12.07
C GLY A 6 -7.89 5.40 10.91
N GLY A 7 -8.32 6.65 11.14
CA GLY A 7 -8.97 7.47 10.12
C GLY A 7 -8.01 7.89 9.01
N GLY A 8 -6.83 8.40 9.38
CA GLY A 8 -5.87 8.93 8.40
C GLY A 8 -5.33 7.89 7.41
N ILE A 9 -5.03 6.66 7.87
CA ILE A 9 -4.48 5.63 6.98
C ILE A 9 -5.58 5.01 6.10
N SER A 10 -6.79 4.83 6.63
CA SER A 10 -7.92 4.33 5.82
C SER A 10 -8.31 5.33 4.73
N SER A 11 -8.36 6.63 5.05
CA SER A 11 -8.59 7.69 4.06
C SER A 11 -7.48 7.73 3.02
N GLN A 12 -6.21 7.60 3.44
CA GLN A 12 -5.09 7.55 2.50
C GLN A 12 -5.17 6.36 1.53
N VAL A 13 -5.61 5.18 2.00
CA VAL A 13 -5.82 4.00 1.16
C VAL A 13 -6.96 4.23 0.16
N GLU A 14 -8.05 4.84 0.60
CA GLU A 14 -9.20 5.15 -0.25
C GLU A 14 -8.85 6.20 -1.32
N GLU A 15 -8.15 7.27 -0.93
CA GLU A 15 -7.61 8.27 -1.86
C GLU A 15 -6.66 7.63 -2.87
N LEU A 16 -5.76 6.75 -2.44
CA LEU A 16 -4.83 6.05 -3.33
C LEU A 16 -5.58 5.18 -4.34
N ARG A 17 -6.66 4.52 -3.92
CA ARG A 17 -7.53 3.73 -4.81
C ARG A 17 -8.24 4.62 -5.84
N MET A 18 -8.84 5.73 -5.39
CA MET A 18 -9.52 6.67 -6.29
C MET A 18 -8.56 7.29 -7.30
N ASP A 19 -7.39 7.74 -6.84
CA ASP A 19 -6.36 8.30 -7.70
C ASP A 19 -5.79 7.26 -8.66
N ALA A 20 -5.57 6.01 -8.23
CA ALA A 20 -5.14 4.93 -9.11
C ALA A 20 -6.15 4.70 -10.24
N SER A 21 -7.44 4.72 -9.92
CA SER A 21 -8.51 4.59 -10.92
C SER A 21 -8.60 5.79 -11.86
N SER A 22 -8.27 6.99 -11.40
CA SER A 22 -8.41 8.24 -12.17
C SER A 22 -7.16 8.56 -13.01
N LYS A 23 -5.97 8.40 -12.42
CA LYS A 23 -4.67 8.76 -13.01
C LYS A 23 -3.96 7.57 -13.66
N GLY A 24 -4.42 6.35 -13.39
CA GLY A 24 -3.95 5.12 -14.00
C GLY A 24 -2.70 4.50 -13.36
N LEU A 25 -2.29 3.37 -13.94
CA LEU A 25 -1.25 2.48 -13.40
C LEU A 25 0.12 3.16 -13.26
N THR A 26 0.53 3.97 -14.24
CA THR A 26 1.84 4.65 -14.21
C THR A 26 1.95 5.61 -13.03
N TRP A 27 0.89 6.35 -12.73
CA TRP A 27 0.85 7.24 -11.57
C TRP A 27 0.94 6.45 -10.26
N LEU A 28 0.21 5.32 -10.16
CA LEU A 28 0.23 4.47 -8.98
C LEU A 28 1.63 3.89 -8.72
N GLN A 29 2.32 3.44 -9.77
CA GLN A 29 3.70 2.94 -9.67
C GLN A 29 4.67 4.01 -9.17
N ASP A 30 4.59 5.24 -9.70
CA ASP A 30 5.44 6.36 -9.25
C ASP A 30 5.15 6.78 -7.81
N LYS A 31 3.86 6.81 -7.43
CA LYS A 31 3.42 7.12 -6.07
C LYS A 31 3.93 6.10 -5.06
N VAL A 32 3.83 4.81 -5.38
CA VAL A 32 4.32 3.71 -4.54
C VAL A 32 5.87 3.66 -4.52
N ALA A 33 6.53 4.06 -5.60
CA ALA A 33 7.99 4.17 -5.64
C ALA A 33 8.51 5.31 -4.75
N SER A 34 7.82 6.45 -4.70
CA SER A 34 8.19 7.62 -3.90
C SER A 34 7.85 7.52 -2.41
N MET A 35 6.98 6.59 -2.00
CA MET A 35 6.66 6.34 -0.59
C MET A 35 7.85 5.73 0.18
N LYS A 36 7.97 6.12 1.45
CA LYS A 36 8.93 5.52 2.39
C LYS A 36 8.49 4.10 2.76
N GLN A 37 9.44 3.26 3.17
CA GLN A 37 9.15 1.89 3.59
C GLN A 37 8.12 1.81 4.72
N ASP A 38 8.15 2.73 5.68
CA ASP A 38 7.19 2.77 6.80
C ASP A 38 5.76 3.05 6.30
N ASP A 39 5.61 4.03 5.40
CA ASP A 39 4.32 4.37 4.80
C ASP A 39 3.79 3.22 3.94
N LEU A 40 4.65 2.57 3.15
CA LEU A 40 4.29 1.40 2.36
C LEU A 40 3.82 0.23 3.24
N GLN A 41 4.46 0.01 4.39
CA GLN A 41 4.05 -1.03 5.33
C GLN A 41 2.68 -0.71 5.97
N LYS A 42 2.43 0.56 6.31
CA LYS A 42 1.13 1.01 6.84
C LYS A 42 0.02 0.88 5.82
N VAL A 43 0.23 1.36 4.59
CA VAL A 43 -0.72 1.24 3.48
C VAL A 43 -0.99 -0.23 3.16
N ALA A 44 0.04 -1.07 3.12
CA ALA A 44 -0.13 -2.51 2.89
C ALA A 44 -0.92 -3.19 4.00
N ALA A 45 -0.61 -2.91 5.27
CA ALA A 45 -1.36 -3.45 6.39
C ALA A 45 -2.84 -3.02 6.35
N ALA A 46 -3.13 -1.76 6.02
CA ALA A 46 -4.48 -1.24 5.89
C ALA A 46 -5.23 -1.76 4.65
N SER A 47 -4.52 -2.09 3.58
CA SER A 47 -5.08 -2.66 2.35
C SER A 47 -5.23 -4.19 2.40
N GLY A 48 -4.84 -4.83 3.50
CA GLY A 48 -4.82 -6.29 3.61
C GLY A 48 -3.73 -6.98 2.78
N VAL A 49 -2.73 -6.23 2.29
CA VAL A 49 -1.56 -6.77 1.59
C VAL A 49 -0.58 -7.32 2.61
N SER A 50 -0.21 -8.60 2.45
CA SER A 50 0.70 -9.27 3.38
C SER A 50 2.11 -8.67 3.33
N THR A 51 2.55 -8.08 4.44
CA THR A 51 3.91 -7.50 4.60
C THR A 51 4.95 -8.51 5.08
N ARG A 52 4.54 -9.75 5.37
CA ARG A 52 5.38 -10.87 5.83
C ARG A 52 5.36 -11.98 4.78
N ARG A 53 6.54 -12.52 4.42
CA ARG A 53 6.59 -13.70 3.54
C ARG A 53 5.92 -14.90 4.22
N GLN A 54 5.23 -15.71 3.43
CA GLN A 54 4.61 -16.96 3.89
C GLN A 54 5.66 -17.98 4.39
N ASP A 55 6.91 -17.88 3.95
CA ASP A 55 8.05 -18.72 4.34
C ASP A 55 8.64 -18.46 5.75
N GLY A 56 7.86 -17.86 6.66
CA GLY A 56 8.13 -18.03 8.09
C GLY A 56 9.27 -17.22 8.74
N GLY A 57 9.69 -16.07 8.21
CA GLY A 57 10.62 -15.24 8.99
C GLY A 57 11.01 -13.87 8.46
N SER A 58 10.99 -13.64 7.14
CA SER A 58 11.50 -12.39 6.56
C SER A 58 10.40 -11.42 6.16
N LYS A 59 10.61 -10.12 6.47
CA LYS A 59 9.80 -9.03 5.91
C LYS A 59 9.83 -9.11 4.38
N VAL A 60 8.70 -8.83 3.74
CA VAL A 60 8.63 -8.73 2.28
C VAL A 60 9.62 -7.66 1.82
N ALA A 61 10.36 -7.95 0.74
CA ALA A 61 11.30 -6.99 0.18
C ALA A 61 10.53 -5.74 -0.29
N LEU A 62 11.14 -4.55 -0.19
CA LEU A 62 10.47 -3.30 -0.54
C LEU A 62 9.92 -3.32 -1.98
N ALA A 63 10.67 -3.88 -2.93
CA ALA A 63 10.23 -4.02 -4.32
C ALA A 63 8.99 -4.92 -4.46
N GLU A 64 8.96 -6.06 -3.76
CA GLU A 64 7.83 -6.98 -3.75
C GLU A 64 6.59 -6.35 -3.10
N LEU A 65 6.79 -5.60 -2.01
CA LEU A 65 5.71 -4.90 -1.33
C LEU A 65 5.07 -3.84 -2.23
N ARG A 66 5.91 -3.08 -2.95
CA ARG A 66 5.47 -2.11 -3.94
C ARG A 66 4.66 -2.76 -5.06
N LYS A 67 5.16 -3.88 -5.60
CA LYS A 67 4.46 -4.64 -6.64
C LYS A 67 3.09 -5.13 -6.15
N ALA A 68 3.03 -5.74 -4.96
CA ALA A 68 1.79 -6.25 -4.39
C ALA A 68 0.75 -5.15 -4.14
N LEU A 69 1.19 -3.96 -3.72
CA LEU A 69 0.31 -2.79 -3.60
C LEU A 69 -0.24 -2.36 -4.95
N VAL A 70 0.60 -2.27 -5.97
CA VAL A 70 0.18 -1.91 -7.33
C VAL A 70 -0.88 -2.89 -7.85
N GLU A 71 -0.64 -4.20 -7.70
CA GLU A 71 -1.58 -5.25 -8.11
C GLU A 71 -2.90 -5.21 -7.31
N HIS A 72 -2.85 -4.83 -6.03
CA HIS A 72 -4.05 -4.70 -5.20
C HIS A 72 -4.94 -3.52 -5.61
N PHE A 73 -4.36 -2.36 -5.92
CA PHE A 73 -5.11 -1.15 -6.25
C PHE A 73 -5.52 -1.07 -7.72
N ALA A 74 -4.78 -1.73 -8.60
CA ALA A 74 -5.06 -1.80 -10.03
C ALA A 74 -4.99 -3.27 -10.51
N PRO A 75 -5.99 -4.10 -10.15
CA PRO A 75 -6.08 -5.45 -10.69
C PRO A 75 -6.25 -5.37 -12.21
N GLN A 76 -5.43 -6.12 -12.93
CA GLN A 76 -5.38 -6.17 -14.40
C GLN A 76 -6.47 -7.09 -14.95
#